data_AF-A0A1Y4F736-F1
#
_entry.id   AF-A0A1Y4F736-F1
#
_cell.length_a   1.000
_cell.length_b   1.000
_cell.length_c   1.000
_cell.angle_alpha   90.00
_cell.angle_beta   90.00
_cell.angle_gamma   90.00
#
_symmetry.space_group_name_H-M   'P 1'
#
loop_
_entity.id
_entity.type
_entity.pdbx_description
1 polymer ?
#
loop_
_entity_poly.entity_id
_entity_poly.type
_entity_poly.pdbx_seq_one_letter_code
_entity_poly.pdbx_strand_id
1 'polypeptide(L)'
;MVVMQQRRNKVNKRKKKCKSMNRIIKNRKLIYLTNALGEETGHGLIPERIQEWYEELGCTAGALLYLVQLDEQYGILAIYEFDEWFRLNLKLSRHRFWKRIREKAKDLCGNEHIENEDVILGKHTGFEECHEIALWFGYPTDFDTMCLKLQYADHILCSGFDVA
;
A
#
# COMPACT_ATOMS: atom_id res chain seq x y z
N MET A 1 -34.27 -30.32 -16.90
CA MET A 1 -34.32 -29.10 -16.07
C MET A 1 -33.01 -28.76 -15.32
N VAL A 2 -31.82 -29.17 -15.81
CA VAL A 2 -30.54 -29.03 -15.06
C VAL A 2 -29.62 -27.92 -15.61
N VAL A 3 -29.92 -27.35 -16.78
CA VAL A 3 -28.99 -26.44 -17.49
C VAL A 3 -29.07 -24.98 -17.02
N MET A 4 -30.15 -24.58 -16.34
CA MET A 4 -30.32 -23.19 -15.87
C MET A 4 -29.69 -22.89 -14.49
N GLN A 5 -29.45 -23.89 -13.65
CA GLN A 5 -28.82 -23.68 -12.33
C GLN A 5 -27.30 -23.52 -12.39
N GLN A 6 -26.62 -24.18 -13.35
CA GLN A 6 -25.17 -24.03 -13.50
C GLN A 6 -24.74 -22.65 -14.06
N ARG A 7 -25.62 -21.96 -14.80
CA ARG A 7 -25.35 -20.59 -15.29
C ARG A 7 -25.45 -19.54 -14.18
N ARG A 8 -26.32 -19.72 -13.17
CA ARG A 8 -26.41 -18.79 -12.02
C ARG A 8 -25.17 -18.86 -11.10
N ASN A 9 -24.59 -20.05 -10.91
CA ASN A 9 -23.38 -20.19 -10.08
C ASN A 9 -22.09 -19.67 -10.75
N LYS A 10 -21.97 -19.72 -12.07
CA LYS A 10 -20.83 -19.08 -12.79
C LYS A 10 -20.93 -17.56 -12.84
N VAL A 11 -22.14 -16.98 -12.82
CA VAL A 11 -22.34 -15.52 -12.74
C VAL A 11 -22.10 -15.01 -11.32
N ASN A 12 -22.44 -15.77 -10.28
CA ASN A 12 -22.11 -15.41 -8.89
C ASN A 12 -20.62 -15.56 -8.54
N LYS A 13 -19.89 -16.50 -9.15
CA LYS A 13 -18.42 -16.55 -9.04
C LYS A 13 -17.70 -15.37 -9.71
N ARG A 14 -18.33 -14.71 -10.68
CA ARG A 14 -17.82 -13.49 -11.36
C ARG A 14 -18.23 -12.17 -10.67
N LYS A 15 -18.96 -12.24 -9.55
CA LYS A 15 -19.45 -11.07 -8.80
C LYS A 15 -18.88 -10.93 -7.38
N LYS A 16 -17.85 -11.70 -7.00
CA LYS A 16 -16.82 -11.17 -6.08
C LYS A 16 -15.92 -10.23 -6.89
N LYS A 17 -16.55 -9.15 -7.40
CA LYS A 17 -15.83 -7.93 -7.77
C LYS A 17 -14.96 -7.62 -6.57
N CYS A 18 -13.65 -7.52 -6.78
CA CYS A 18 -12.73 -6.77 -5.93
C CYS A 18 -13.52 -5.61 -5.29
N LYS A 19 -13.95 -5.78 -4.03
CA LYS A 19 -14.70 -4.76 -3.30
C LYS A 19 -13.77 -3.61 -2.88
N SER A 20 -12.47 -3.73 -3.14
CA SER A 20 -11.42 -2.80 -2.68
C SER A 20 -10.85 -1.90 -3.78
N MET A 21 -11.34 -1.92 -5.03
CA MET A 21 -10.85 -0.97 -6.05
C MET A 21 -11.35 0.48 -5.82
N ASN A 22 -12.17 0.70 -4.79
CA ASN A 22 -12.85 1.95 -4.46
C ASN A 22 -12.39 2.60 -3.15
N ARG A 23 -11.21 2.29 -2.63
CA ARG A 23 -10.59 3.12 -1.59
C ARG A 23 -9.25 3.71 -2.03
N ILE A 24 -9.19 4.17 -3.29
CA ILE A 24 -8.26 5.23 -3.64
C ILE A 24 -8.72 6.48 -2.89
N ILE A 25 -8.14 6.66 -1.71
CA ILE A 25 -8.38 7.76 -0.80
C ILE A 25 -8.03 9.06 -1.52
N LYS A 26 -9.00 9.98 -1.67
CA LYS A 26 -8.78 11.35 -2.17
C LYS A 26 -9.22 12.34 -1.10
N ASN A 27 -8.47 13.43 -0.92
CA ASN A 27 -8.79 14.52 0.02
C ASN A 27 -8.80 14.13 1.51
N ARG A 28 -8.02 13.12 1.92
CA ARG A 28 -7.78 12.87 3.35
C ARG A 28 -6.63 13.75 3.84
N LYS A 29 -6.73 14.23 5.08
CA LYS A 29 -5.69 15.04 5.71
C LYS A 29 -4.59 14.10 6.19
N LEU A 30 -3.46 14.10 5.49
CA LEU A 30 -2.26 13.34 5.84
C LEU A 30 -1.23 14.29 6.47
N ILE A 31 -0.72 13.94 7.64
CA ILE A 31 0.37 14.65 8.33
C ILE A 31 1.48 13.64 8.61
N TYR A 32 2.67 13.87 8.09
CA TYR A 32 3.84 13.07 8.44
C TYR A 32 4.34 13.53 9.80
N LEU A 33 4.46 12.59 10.73
CA LEU A 33 4.95 12.85 12.07
C LEU A 33 6.44 12.50 12.15
N THR A 34 6.88 11.47 11.43
CA THR A 34 8.30 11.13 11.24
C THR A 34 8.73 11.20 9.77
N ASN A 35 10.04 11.27 9.52
CA ASN A 35 10.64 11.14 8.19
C ASN A 35 11.03 9.68 7.89
N ALA A 36 11.67 9.43 6.73
CA ALA A 36 12.09 8.10 6.30
C ALA A 36 13.12 7.42 7.22
N LEU A 37 13.81 8.19 8.05
CA LEU A 37 14.78 7.72 9.04
C LEU A 37 14.15 7.49 10.42
N GLY A 38 12.86 7.77 10.57
CA GLY A 38 12.13 7.70 11.83
C GLY A 38 12.28 8.94 12.72
N GLU A 39 12.91 10.01 12.23
CA GLU A 39 13.10 11.24 12.99
C GLU A 39 11.82 12.09 12.98
N GLU A 40 11.50 12.73 14.10
CA GLU A 40 10.35 13.62 14.20
C GLU A 40 10.47 14.82 13.26
N THR A 41 9.35 15.16 12.60
CA THR A 41 9.26 16.29 11.66
C THR A 41 8.77 17.58 12.31
N GLY A 42 8.18 17.50 13.51
CA GLY A 42 7.55 18.64 14.19
C GLY A 42 6.23 19.11 13.57
N HIS A 43 5.66 18.40 12.59
CA HIS A 43 4.39 18.80 11.96
C HIS A 43 3.14 18.48 12.80
N GLY A 44 3.29 17.72 13.88
CA GLY A 44 2.21 17.35 14.79
C GLY A 44 2.75 16.78 16.10
N LEU A 45 1.88 16.72 17.12
CA LEU A 45 2.21 16.08 18.40
C LEU A 45 2.06 14.56 18.26
N ILE A 46 3.05 13.83 18.79
CA ILE A 46 3.01 12.37 18.88
C ILE A 46 2.74 12.01 20.35
N PRO A 47 1.61 11.37 20.69
CA PRO A 47 1.41 10.86 22.04
C PRO A 47 2.45 9.78 22.38
N GLU A 48 2.93 9.75 23.62
CA GLU A 48 3.98 8.82 24.11
C GLU A 48 3.68 7.37 23.72
N ARG A 49 2.46 6.88 23.96
CA ARG A 49 2.05 5.50 23.60
C ARG A 49 2.10 5.20 22.10
N ILE A 50 1.94 6.21 21.24
CA ILE A 50 2.03 6.07 19.79
C ILE A 50 3.50 6.04 19.36
N GLN A 51 4.34 6.86 20.00
CA GLN A 51 5.78 6.85 19.79
C GLN A 51 6.38 5.50 20.21
N GLU A 52 6.05 5.01 21.41
CA GLU A 52 6.46 3.68 21.89
C GLU A 52 6.06 2.58 20.90
N TRP A 53 4.80 2.58 20.45
CA TRP A 53 4.33 1.63 19.45
C TRP A 53 5.12 1.71 18.13
N TYR A 54 5.48 2.91 17.67
CA TYR A 54 6.28 3.09 16.46
C TYR A 54 7.72 2.62 16.63
N GLU A 55 8.36 2.92 17.76
CA GLU A 55 9.74 2.53 18.05
C GLU A 55 9.87 1.01 18.26
N GLU A 56 8.83 0.36 18.78
CA GLU A 56 8.75 -1.10 18.89
C GLU A 56 8.58 -1.81 17.52
N LEU A 57 8.17 -1.09 16.48
CA LEU A 57 8.05 -1.64 15.13
C LEU A 57 9.44 -1.80 14.49
N GLY A 58 10.20 -2.80 14.93
CA GLY A 58 11.50 -3.19 14.37
C GLY A 58 11.41 -3.95 13.03
N CYS A 59 10.44 -3.63 12.17
CA CYS A 59 10.18 -4.40 10.97
C CYS A 59 11.10 -3.96 9.83
N THR A 60 11.83 -4.90 9.22
CA THR A 60 12.56 -4.64 7.98
C THR A 60 11.67 -4.96 6.78
N ALA A 61 11.50 -3.98 5.91
CA ALA A 61 10.71 -4.13 4.68
C ALA A 61 11.39 -3.36 3.53
N GLY A 62 11.03 -3.68 2.29
CA GLY A 62 11.40 -2.87 1.13
C GLY A 62 10.74 -1.49 1.10
N ALA A 63 9.76 -1.25 1.99
CA ALA A 63 9.05 0.01 2.15
C ALA A 63 9.73 0.96 3.14
N LEU A 64 9.59 2.26 2.89
CA LEU A 64 9.85 3.30 3.88
C LEU A 64 8.67 3.40 4.85
N LEU A 65 8.94 3.35 6.16
CA LEU A 65 7.91 3.33 7.19
C LEU A 65 7.81 4.69 7.88
N TYR A 66 6.69 5.39 7.65
CA TYR A 66 6.43 6.69 8.24
C TYR A 66 5.34 6.58 9.31
N LEU A 67 5.57 7.17 10.48
CA LEU A 67 4.49 7.46 11.41
C LEU A 67 3.74 8.68 10.90
N VAL A 68 2.43 8.55 10.70
CA VAL A 68 1.61 9.62 10.14
C VAL A 68 0.27 9.72 10.88
N GLN A 69 -0.40 10.85 10.71
CA GLN A 69 -1.80 11.06 11.06
C GLN A 69 -2.64 11.15 9.77
N LEU A 70 -3.60 10.25 9.61
CA LEU A 70 -4.50 10.20 8.46
C LEU A 70 -5.95 10.40 8.93
N ASP A 71 -6.55 11.54 8.60
CA ASP A 71 -7.85 11.99 9.14
C ASP A 71 -7.95 11.79 10.66
N GLU A 72 -7.02 12.41 11.37
CA GLU A 72 -6.97 12.42 12.84
C GLU A 72 -6.59 11.07 13.49
N GLN A 73 -6.46 9.99 12.71
CA GLN A 73 -6.03 8.67 13.20
C GLN A 73 -4.53 8.50 13.02
N TYR A 74 -3.85 7.99 14.06
CA TYR A 74 -2.44 7.62 13.99
C TYR A 74 -2.26 6.26 13.33
N GLY A 75 -1.14 6.08 12.64
CA GLY A 75 -0.80 4.81 12.03
C GLY A 75 0.50 4.88 11.22
N ILE A 76 0.87 3.76 10.63
CA ILE A 76 2.04 3.66 9.78
C ILE A 76 1.61 3.73 8.33
N LEU A 77 2.33 4.54 7.56
CA LEU A 77 2.28 4.52 6.11
C LEU A 77 3.55 3.85 5.59
N ALA A 78 3.41 2.65 5.04
CA ALA A 78 4.50 1.92 4.40
C ALA A 78 4.52 2.25 2.91
N ILE A 79 5.56 2.94 2.47
CA ILE A 79 5.65 3.51 1.12
C ILE A 79 6.68 2.75 0.28
N TYR A 80 6.25 2.27 -0.87
CA TYR A 80 7.10 1.72 -1.91
C TYR A 80 7.34 2.78 -2.99
N GLU A 81 8.59 3.21 -3.13
CA GLU A 81 8.99 4.20 -4.13
C GLU A 81 9.48 3.53 -5.42
N PHE A 82 8.97 4.01 -6.55
CA PHE A 82 9.28 3.57 -7.91
C PHE A 82 9.76 4.78 -8.72
N ASP A 83 11.01 5.16 -8.46
CA ASP A 83 11.62 6.36 -9.04
C ASP A 83 12.03 6.21 -10.51
N GLU A 84 12.54 7.31 -11.07
CA GLU A 84 13.01 7.35 -12.45
C GLU A 84 14.23 6.44 -12.68
N TRP A 85 15.09 6.26 -11.67
CA TRP A 85 16.23 5.36 -11.76
C TRP A 85 15.78 3.90 -11.87
N PHE A 86 14.82 3.49 -11.05
CA PHE A 86 14.19 2.18 -11.11
C PHE A 86 13.57 1.95 -12.50
N ARG A 87 12.87 2.96 -13.05
CA ARG A 87 12.36 2.89 -14.44
C ARG A 87 13.46 2.68 -15.47
N LEU A 88 14.54 3.46 -15.38
CA LEU A 88 15.66 3.44 -16.33
C LEU A 88 16.41 2.11 -16.27
N ASN A 89 16.63 1.56 -15.07
CA ASN A 89 17.23 0.24 -14.87
C ASN A 89 16.43 -0.87 -15.54
N LEU A 90 15.10 -0.77 -15.51
CA LEU A 90 14.20 -1.72 -16.18
C LEU A 90 14.07 -1.46 -17.70
N LYS A 91 14.70 -0.40 -18.23
CA LYS A 91 14.62 0.00 -19.65
C LYS A 91 13.20 0.15 -20.17
N LEU A 92 12.27 0.54 -19.29
CA LEU A 92 10.86 0.70 -19.66
C LEU A 92 10.58 2.12 -20.12
N SER A 93 9.74 2.26 -21.15
CA SER A 93 9.13 3.55 -21.45
C SER A 93 8.29 4.01 -20.25
N ARG A 94 8.18 5.32 -20.06
CA ARG A 94 7.34 5.93 -19.02
C ARG A 94 5.96 5.25 -19.00
N HIS A 95 5.22 5.29 -20.11
CA HIS A 95 3.87 4.69 -20.17
C HIS A 95 3.81 3.21 -19.72
N ARG A 96 4.76 2.36 -20.11
CA ARG A 96 4.80 0.95 -19.70
C ARG A 96 5.10 0.80 -18.20
N PHE A 97 6.00 1.62 -17.67
CA PHE A 97 6.32 1.65 -16.24
C PHE A 97 5.09 1.98 -15.39
N TRP A 98 4.41 3.08 -15.72
CA TRP A 98 3.15 3.48 -15.07
C TRP A 98 2.06 2.41 -15.14
N LYS A 99 1.98 1.72 -16.28
CA LYS A 99 1.03 0.61 -16.44
C LYS A 99 1.37 -0.53 -15.49
N ARG A 100 2.64 -0.93 -15.40
CA ARG A 100 3.10 -2.00 -14.50
C ARG A 100 2.87 -1.65 -13.03
N ILE A 101 3.19 -0.43 -12.57
CA ILE A 101 2.94 -0.02 -11.18
C ILE A 101 1.44 -0.12 -10.84
N ARG A 102 0.56 0.32 -11.75
CA ARG A 102 -0.89 0.18 -11.56
C ARG A 102 -1.37 -1.27 -11.54
N GLU A 103 -0.72 -2.17 -12.29
CA GLU A 103 -1.01 -3.61 -12.25
C GLU A 103 -0.57 -4.18 -10.90
N LYS A 104 0.63 -3.86 -10.44
CA LYS A 104 1.13 -4.25 -9.11
C LYS A 104 0.24 -3.78 -7.96
N ALA A 105 -0.22 -2.53 -7.99
CA ALA A 105 -1.16 -2.02 -7.00
C ALA A 105 -2.50 -2.78 -7.01
N LYS A 106 -2.98 -3.20 -8.20
CA LYS A 106 -4.19 -4.03 -8.30
C LYS A 106 -3.97 -5.44 -7.77
N ASP A 107 -2.80 -6.04 -8.05
CA ASP A 107 -2.43 -7.35 -7.52
C ASP A 107 -2.36 -7.31 -6.00
N LEU A 108 -1.81 -6.23 -5.43
CA LEU A 108 -1.78 -5.97 -4.00
C LEU A 108 -3.19 -5.88 -3.40
N CYS A 109 -4.08 -5.06 -3.99
CA CYS A 109 -5.49 -4.96 -3.58
C CYS A 109 -6.27 -6.29 -3.67
N GLY A 110 -5.82 -7.20 -4.55
CA GLY A 110 -6.45 -8.50 -4.80
C GLY A 110 -5.88 -9.64 -3.97
N ASN A 111 -4.81 -9.39 -3.21
CA ASN A 111 -4.16 -10.41 -2.41
C ASN A 111 -4.91 -10.64 -1.09
N GLU A 112 -5.20 -11.89 -0.77
CA GLU A 112 -5.96 -12.28 0.44
C GLU A 112 -5.23 -11.93 1.75
N HIS A 113 -3.91 -11.86 1.74
CA HIS A 113 -3.12 -11.49 2.92
C HIS A 113 -3.08 -9.98 3.18
N ILE A 114 -3.37 -9.17 2.16
CA ILE A 114 -3.46 -7.70 2.24
C ILE A 114 -4.92 -7.24 2.33
N GLU A 115 -5.88 -8.19 2.35
CA GLU A 115 -7.29 -7.88 2.46
C GLU A 115 -7.55 -7.03 3.72
N ASN A 116 -8.33 -5.96 3.56
CA ASN A 116 -8.70 -4.94 4.55
C ASN A 116 -7.72 -3.76 4.76
N GLU A 117 -6.54 -3.75 4.14
CA GLU A 117 -5.69 -2.56 4.20
C GLU A 117 -6.03 -1.53 3.11
N ASP A 118 -5.85 -0.25 3.44
CA ASP A 118 -6.02 0.83 2.48
C ASP A 118 -4.75 0.93 1.62
N VAL A 119 -4.88 0.56 0.35
CA VAL A 119 -3.85 0.77 -0.67
C VAL A 119 -4.01 2.16 -1.27
N ILE A 120 -2.99 2.99 -1.10
CA ILE A 120 -2.98 4.39 -1.52
C ILE A 120 -2.02 4.55 -2.70
N LEU A 121 -2.46 5.28 -3.73
CA LEU A 121 -1.62 5.67 -4.86
C LEU A 121 -1.25 7.14 -4.74
N GLY A 122 0.04 7.43 -4.97
CA GLY A 122 0.65 8.73 -4.71
C GLY A 122 -0.13 9.97 -5.15
N LYS A 123 -0.82 9.89 -6.31
CA LYS A 123 -1.64 10.96 -6.92
C LYS A 123 -2.63 11.64 -5.95
N HIS A 124 -3.00 10.99 -4.86
CA HIS A 124 -4.06 11.46 -3.98
C HIS A 124 -3.63 11.79 -2.54
N THR A 125 -2.33 11.68 -2.24
CA THR A 125 -1.77 11.96 -0.91
C THR A 125 -0.64 12.99 -0.94
N GLY A 126 -0.43 13.67 -2.06
CA GLY A 126 0.61 14.70 -2.22
C GLY A 126 1.90 14.20 -2.88
N PHE A 127 1.96 12.93 -3.25
CA PHE A 127 3.07 12.37 -4.01
C PHE A 127 2.80 12.51 -5.51
N GLU A 128 3.77 12.98 -6.28
CA GLU A 128 3.60 13.26 -7.70
C GLU A 128 3.31 11.97 -8.50
N GLU A 129 2.02 11.68 -8.73
CA GLU A 129 1.39 10.61 -9.52
C GLU A 129 2.09 9.22 -9.58
N CYS A 130 1.37 8.10 -9.40
CA CYS A 130 1.78 6.65 -9.50
C CYS A 130 3.26 6.17 -9.48
N HIS A 131 4.22 6.90 -8.94
CA HIS A 131 5.55 6.40 -8.60
C HIS A 131 5.56 5.76 -7.21
N GLU A 132 4.44 5.79 -6.50
CA GLU A 132 4.38 5.28 -5.14
C GLU A 132 3.11 4.48 -4.90
N ILE A 133 3.30 3.38 -4.19
CA ILE A 133 2.24 2.56 -3.63
C ILE A 133 2.45 2.57 -2.12
N ALA A 134 1.41 2.96 -1.38
CA ALA A 134 1.45 2.96 0.07
C ALA A 134 0.42 2.01 0.67
N LEU A 135 0.79 1.37 1.77
CA LEU A 135 -0.10 0.60 2.64
C LEU A 135 -0.27 1.37 3.95
N TRP A 136 -1.51 1.54 4.36
CA TRP A 136 -1.86 2.13 5.65
C TRP A 136 -2.09 1.05 6.70
N PHE A 137 -1.44 1.16 7.85
CA PHE A 137 -1.66 0.31 9.02
C PHE A 137 -2.11 1.19 10.19
N GLY A 138 -3.39 1.12 10.54
CA GLY A 138 -3.94 1.94 11.62
C GLY A 138 -3.44 1.53 13.01
N TYR A 139 -3.25 2.49 13.90
CA TYR A 139 -2.96 2.18 15.30
C TYR A 139 -4.21 1.59 16.00
N PRO A 140 -4.06 0.51 16.82
CA PRO A 140 -2.89 -0.35 16.92
C PRO A 140 -2.95 -1.48 15.87
N THR A 141 -1.84 -1.68 15.17
CA THR A 141 -1.58 -2.92 14.41
C THR A 141 -0.41 -3.62 15.09
N ASP A 142 -0.51 -4.92 15.36
CA ASP A 142 0.57 -5.68 15.97
C ASP A 142 1.73 -5.94 15.00
N PHE A 143 2.93 -6.12 15.58
CA PHE A 143 4.17 -6.31 14.84
C PHE A 143 4.11 -7.49 13.86
N ASP A 144 3.61 -8.65 14.32
CA ASP A 144 3.57 -9.88 13.52
C ASP A 144 2.66 -9.71 12.30
N THR A 145 1.48 -9.12 12.49
CA THR A 145 0.55 -8.82 11.41
C THR A 145 1.15 -7.84 10.41
N MET A 146 1.77 -6.76 10.88
CA MET A 146 2.36 -5.77 9.98
C MET A 146 3.51 -6.39 9.18
N CYS A 147 4.43 -7.10 9.83
CA CYS A 147 5.57 -7.72 9.15
C CYS A 147 5.13 -8.79 8.15
N LEU A 148 4.15 -9.63 8.48
CA LEU A 148 3.63 -10.61 7.54
C LEU A 148 3.06 -9.92 6.29
N LYS A 149 2.27 -8.85 6.47
CA LYS A 149 1.69 -8.09 5.35
C LYS A 149 2.77 -7.39 4.52
N LEU A 150 3.78 -6.81 5.15
CA LEU A 150 4.91 -6.20 4.44
C LEU A 150 5.72 -7.22 3.65
N GLN A 151 5.92 -8.44 4.16
CA GLN A 151 6.58 -9.51 3.40
C GLN A 151 5.80 -9.91 2.14
N TYR A 152 4.47 -10.00 2.24
CA TYR A 152 3.63 -10.25 1.06
C TYR A 152 3.68 -9.07 0.07
N ALA A 153 3.65 -7.84 0.58
CA ALA A 153 3.75 -6.65 -0.24
C ALA A 153 5.10 -6.58 -0.97
N ASP A 154 6.22 -6.83 -0.28
CA ASP A 154 7.56 -6.93 -0.86
C ASP A 154 7.60 -7.99 -1.96
N HIS A 155 7.06 -9.18 -1.70
CA HIS A 155 7.00 -10.23 -2.71
C HIS A 155 6.20 -9.80 -3.94
N ILE A 156 5.04 -9.15 -3.78
CA ILE A 156 4.21 -8.71 -4.91
C ILE A 156 4.87 -7.56 -5.66
N LEU A 157 5.35 -6.55 -4.95
CA LEU A 157 5.79 -5.28 -5.52
C LEU A 157 7.22 -5.34 -6.04
N CYS A 158 8.11 -6.11 -5.42
CA CYS A 158 9.51 -6.19 -5.82
C CYS A 158 9.78 -7.33 -6.82
N SER A 159 8.89 -8.31 -6.97
CA SER A 159 9.05 -9.40 -7.95
C SER A 159 8.51 -9.03 -9.34
N GLY A 160 8.94 -9.74 -10.38
CA GLY A 160 8.26 -9.76 -11.69
C GLY A 160 8.37 -8.47 -12.51
N PHE A 161 9.32 -7.60 -12.20
CA PHE A 161 9.81 -6.60 -13.16
C PHE A 161 10.80 -7.23 -14.16
N ASP A 162 10.44 -8.38 -14.73
CA ASP A 162 11.31 -9.02 -15.70
C ASP A 162 11.39 -8.17 -16.98
N VAL A 163 12.63 -8.01 -17.44
CA VAL A 163 12.98 -7.37 -18.70
C VAL A 163 12.76 -8.43 -19.78
N ALA A 164 11.72 -8.23 -20.60
CA ALA A 164 11.52 -9.04 -21.80
C ALA A 164 12.53 -8.65 -22.88
#